data_AF-A0A524J8X1-F1
#
_entry.id   AF-A0A524J8X1-F1
#
_cell.length_a   1.000
_cell.length_b   1.000
_cell.length_c   1.000
_cell.angle_alpha   90.00
_cell.angle_beta   90.00
_cell.angle_gamma   90.00
#
_symmetry.space_group_name_H-M   'P 1'
#
loop_
_entity.id
_entity.type
_entity.pdbx_description
1 polymer ?
#
loop_
_entity_poly.entity_id
_entity_poly.type
_entity_poly.pdbx_seq_one_letter_code
_entity_poly.pdbx_strand_id
1 'polypeptide(L)'
;MDTFLKFIFLLLQQFAGGPGPVENNLIRFGLAALLWLLLLVIAWSRQQNQDLPRERLLVLGFGLAFTRELVMFALMTGRILDWKFLNTDNVYHHPLEHTLAMTAIIVVAGAYLRYVLDDARISSHYLQVGVGITLIAVVMVLLTWPRYAAAYPEIQFHRTWQAWIFHVPLSLMIAAAIITLIRKHGWLRNVVILAMLFFFISEFLILANFSTDHRYSQI
;
A
#
# COMPACT_ATOMS: atom_id res chain seq x y z
N MET A 1 -8.77 12.17 -30.47
CA MET A 1 -7.78 11.84 -29.44
C MET A 1 -8.44 11.67 -28.07
N ASP A 2 -8.75 10.47 -27.63
CA ASP A 2 -9.77 9.58 -28.22
C ASP A 2 -10.57 9.04 -27.04
N THR A 3 -11.87 8.80 -27.22
CA THR A 3 -12.74 8.25 -26.17
C THR A 3 -12.13 7.02 -25.50
N PHE A 4 -11.32 6.26 -26.25
CA PHE A 4 -10.51 5.14 -25.76
C PHE A 4 -9.42 5.55 -24.76
N LEU A 5 -8.65 6.61 -25.02
CA LEU A 5 -7.66 7.13 -24.07
C LEU A 5 -8.33 7.63 -22.79
N LYS A 6 -9.47 8.34 -22.91
CA LYS A 6 -10.26 8.75 -21.74
C LYS A 6 -10.77 7.55 -20.94
N PHE A 7 -11.24 6.50 -21.62
CA PHE A 7 -11.65 5.26 -20.99
C PHE A 7 -10.47 4.57 -20.28
N ILE A 8 -9.30 4.48 -20.91
CA ILE A 8 -8.09 3.93 -20.26
C ILE A 8 -7.72 4.76 -19.02
N PHE A 9 -7.72 6.08 -19.10
CA PHE A 9 -7.43 6.94 -17.95
C PHE A 9 -8.47 6.77 -16.83
N LEU A 10 -9.76 6.70 -17.15
CA LEU A 10 -10.82 6.45 -16.18
C LEU A 10 -10.64 5.08 -15.50
N LEU A 11 -10.31 4.05 -16.29
CA LEU A 11 -10.06 2.70 -15.79
C LEU A 11 -8.84 2.67 -14.86
N LEU A 12 -7.74 3.33 -15.25
CA LEU A 12 -6.56 3.49 -14.40
C LEU A 12 -6.87 4.29 -13.11
N GLN A 13 -7.71 5.33 -13.20
CA GLN A 13 -8.17 6.08 -12.04
C GLN A 13 -8.98 5.19 -11.09
N GLN A 14 -9.91 4.37 -11.58
CA GLN A 14 -10.68 3.45 -10.74
C GLN A 14 -9.79 2.48 -9.95
N PHE A 15 -8.71 1.96 -10.57
CA PHE A 15 -7.71 1.15 -9.84
C PHE A 15 -6.94 1.95 -8.77
N ALA A 16 -6.70 3.23 -9.02
CA ALA A 16 -6.10 4.17 -8.07
C ALA A 16 -7.08 4.71 -7.02
N GLY A 17 -8.35 4.25 -6.99
CA GLY A 17 -9.39 4.75 -6.08
C GLY A 17 -10.17 5.96 -6.57
N GLY A 18 -10.32 6.07 -7.90
CA GLY A 18 -10.91 7.17 -8.64
C GLY A 18 -12.35 7.54 -8.24
N PRO A 19 -12.94 8.53 -8.92
CA PRO A 19 -14.23 9.09 -8.53
C PRO A 19 -15.32 8.00 -8.55
N GLY A 20 -16.04 7.86 -7.43
CA GLY A 20 -17.11 6.88 -7.32
C GLY A 20 -17.84 6.96 -5.99
N PRO A 21 -19.07 6.40 -5.93
CA PRO A 21 -19.81 6.27 -4.68
C PRO A 21 -19.01 5.48 -3.63
N VAL A 22 -19.23 5.80 -2.36
CA VAL A 22 -18.55 5.24 -1.18
C VAL A 22 -18.66 3.70 -1.16
N GLU A 23 -19.75 3.17 -1.71
CA GLU A 23 -20.09 1.76 -1.87
C GLU A 23 -19.09 0.98 -2.74
N ASN A 24 -18.52 1.61 -3.77
CA ASN A 24 -17.54 0.94 -4.65
C ASN A 24 -16.25 0.60 -3.90
N ASN A 25 -15.83 1.49 -3.02
CA ASN A 25 -14.65 1.28 -2.18
C ASN A 25 -14.89 0.19 -1.13
N LEU A 26 -16.13 0.01 -0.66
CA LEU A 26 -16.48 -1.06 0.28
C LEU A 26 -16.19 -2.44 -0.33
N ILE A 27 -16.64 -2.69 -1.56
CA ILE A 27 -16.40 -3.97 -2.25
C ILE A 27 -14.90 -4.16 -2.52
N ARG A 28 -14.20 -3.10 -2.93
CA ARG A 28 -12.76 -3.13 -3.17
C ARG A 28 -11.97 -3.58 -1.95
N PHE A 29 -12.20 -2.94 -0.80
CA PHE A 29 -11.52 -3.28 0.45
C PHE A 29 -11.95 -4.66 0.98
N GLY A 30 -13.24 -5.02 0.82
CA GLY A 30 -13.73 -6.34 1.22
C GLY A 30 -13.09 -7.49 0.43
N LEU A 31 -13.02 -7.37 -0.91
CA LEU A 31 -12.36 -8.36 -1.76
C LEU A 31 -10.85 -8.45 -1.48
N ALA A 32 -10.19 -7.30 -1.33
CA ALA A 32 -8.77 -7.27 -0.97
C ALA A 32 -8.52 -7.94 0.39
N ALA A 33 -9.35 -7.65 1.40
CA ALA A 33 -9.26 -8.28 2.72
C ALA A 33 -9.41 -9.80 2.64
N LEU A 34 -10.37 -10.32 1.87
CA LEU A 34 -10.56 -11.76 1.69
C LEU A 34 -9.33 -12.42 1.03
N LEU A 35 -8.75 -11.77 0.02
CA LEU A 35 -7.54 -12.27 -0.64
C LEU A 35 -6.35 -12.30 0.32
N TRP A 36 -6.13 -11.23 1.09
CA TRP A 36 -5.06 -11.20 2.09
C TRP A 36 -5.29 -12.20 3.22
N LEU A 37 -6.53 -12.41 3.65
CA LEU A 37 -6.88 -13.43 4.63
C LEU A 37 -6.54 -14.84 4.12
N LEU A 38 -6.88 -15.14 2.87
CA LEU A 38 -6.55 -16.43 2.27
C LEU A 38 -5.03 -16.64 2.20
N LEU A 39 -4.27 -15.64 1.77
CA LEU A 39 -2.80 -15.69 1.75
C LEU A 39 -2.22 -15.84 3.16
N LEU A 40 -2.77 -15.13 4.14
CA LEU A 40 -2.39 -15.22 5.55
C LEU A 40 -2.63 -16.62 6.11
N VAL A 41 -3.80 -17.21 5.87
CA VAL A 41 -4.14 -18.57 6.32
C VAL A 41 -3.20 -19.60 5.70
N ILE A 42 -2.89 -19.47 4.40
CA ILE A 42 -1.94 -20.37 3.72
C ILE A 42 -0.54 -20.23 4.32
N ALA A 43 -0.03 -19.00 4.46
CA ALA A 43 1.30 -18.75 5.02
C ALA A 43 1.40 -19.23 6.48
N TRP A 44 0.35 -19.00 7.27
CA TRP A 44 0.25 -19.43 8.66
C TRP A 44 0.25 -20.96 8.78
N SER A 45 -0.58 -21.63 7.98
CA SER A 45 -0.62 -23.10 7.92
C SER A 45 0.74 -23.68 7.55
N ARG A 46 1.44 -23.08 6.58
CA ARG A 46 2.79 -23.52 6.19
C ARG A 46 3.83 -23.26 7.29
N GLN A 47 3.75 -22.12 7.98
CA GLN A 47 4.63 -21.80 9.11
C GLN A 47 4.48 -22.79 10.27
N GLN A 48 3.25 -23.21 10.59
CA GLN A 48 3.03 -24.19 11.66
C GLN A 48 3.64 -25.57 11.34
N ASN A 49 3.65 -25.94 10.06
CA ASN A 49 4.14 -27.24 9.61
C ASN A 49 5.64 -27.26 9.26
N GLN A 50 6.24 -26.10 8.98
CA GLN A 50 7.64 -25.98 8.57
C GLN A 50 8.26 -24.75 9.24
N ASP A 51 9.32 -24.93 10.03
CA ASP A 51 9.98 -23.83 10.75
C ASP A 51 10.90 -23.01 9.84
N LEU A 52 10.30 -22.40 8.83
CA LEU A 52 10.97 -21.61 7.82
C LEU A 52 10.85 -20.12 8.18
N PRO A 53 11.97 -19.41 8.46
CA PRO A 53 11.94 -18.01 8.90
C PRO A 53 11.30 -17.07 7.86
N ARG A 54 11.27 -17.46 6.59
CA ARG A 54 10.60 -16.76 5.49
C ARG A 54 9.08 -16.74 5.60
N GLU A 55 8.45 -17.81 6.08
CA GLU A 55 6.99 -17.90 6.19
C GLU A 55 6.51 -16.96 7.30
N ARG A 56 7.31 -16.77 8.36
CA ARG A 56 7.03 -15.80 9.42
C ARG A 56 6.91 -14.36 8.89
N LEU A 57 7.79 -13.98 7.97
CA LEU A 57 7.74 -12.66 7.33
C LEU A 57 6.52 -12.51 6.42
N LEU A 58 6.14 -13.56 5.68
CA LEU A 58 4.93 -13.56 4.86
C LEU A 58 3.66 -13.45 5.71
N VAL A 59 3.59 -14.20 6.82
CA VAL A 59 2.50 -14.09 7.79
C VAL A 59 2.39 -12.68 8.33
N LEU A 60 3.51 -12.05 8.70
CA LEU A 60 3.50 -10.66 9.16
C LEU A 60 3.02 -9.70 8.05
N GLY A 61 3.58 -9.81 6.85
CA GLY A 61 3.23 -8.93 5.72
C GLY A 61 1.77 -9.05 5.30
N PHE A 62 1.27 -10.28 5.16
CA PHE A 62 -0.13 -10.55 4.83
C PHE A 62 -1.08 -10.16 5.97
N GLY A 63 -0.66 -10.36 7.23
CA GLY A 63 -1.42 -9.91 8.40
C GLY A 63 -1.57 -8.39 8.44
N LEU A 64 -0.50 -7.64 8.17
CA LEU A 64 -0.54 -6.18 8.08
C LEU A 64 -1.43 -5.70 6.93
N ALA A 65 -1.31 -6.30 5.74
CA ALA A 65 -2.15 -5.99 4.59
C ALA A 65 -3.63 -6.28 4.89
N PHE A 66 -3.94 -7.46 5.43
CA PHE A 66 -5.28 -7.83 5.85
C PHE A 66 -5.85 -6.84 6.87
N THR A 67 -5.07 -6.49 7.89
CA THR A 67 -5.48 -5.53 8.93
C THR A 67 -5.81 -4.18 8.33
N ARG A 68 -4.97 -3.68 7.40
CA ARG A 68 -5.23 -2.44 6.67
C ARG A 68 -6.57 -2.50 5.93
N GLU A 69 -6.77 -3.52 5.10
CA GLU A 69 -8.01 -3.64 4.31
C GLU A 69 -9.25 -3.80 5.21
N LEU A 70 -9.13 -4.53 6.32
CA LEU A 70 -10.22 -4.70 7.29
C LEU A 70 -10.58 -3.39 7.98
N VAL A 71 -9.59 -2.59 8.37
CA VAL A 71 -9.81 -1.25 8.95
C VAL A 71 -10.48 -0.35 7.93
N MET A 72 -10.01 -0.31 6.68
CA MET A 72 -10.61 0.51 5.62
C MET A 72 -12.04 0.07 5.29
N PHE A 73 -12.29 -1.23 5.24
CA PHE A 73 -13.63 -1.79 5.08
C PHE A 73 -14.57 -1.39 6.22
N ALA A 74 -14.11 -1.49 7.47
CA ALA A 74 -14.90 -1.12 8.65
C ALA A 74 -15.20 0.39 8.69
N LEU A 75 -14.21 1.23 8.38
CA LEU A 75 -14.39 2.68 8.25
C LEU A 75 -15.43 3.01 7.17
N MET A 76 -15.35 2.35 6.02
CA MET A 76 -16.28 2.60 4.92
C MET A 76 -17.70 2.15 5.23
N THR A 77 -17.84 0.99 5.87
CA THR A 77 -19.13 0.49 6.37
C THR A 77 -19.75 1.49 7.34
N GLY A 78 -18.96 2.00 8.28
CA GLY A 78 -19.43 2.95 9.27
C GLY A 78 -19.87 4.30 8.68
N ARG A 79 -19.19 4.77 7.62
CA ARG A 79 -19.62 5.97 6.86
C ARG A 79 -20.97 5.75 6.16
N ILE A 80 -21.18 4.59 5.56
CA ILE A 80 -22.46 4.23 4.90
C ILE A 80 -23.60 4.13 5.93
N LEU A 81 -23.32 3.62 7.12
CA LEU A 81 -24.28 3.50 8.22
C LEU A 81 -24.47 4.80 9.04
N ASP A 82 -23.90 5.92 8.58
CA ASP A 82 -23.99 7.25 9.20
C ASP A 82 -23.54 7.27 10.69
N TRP A 83 -22.52 6.48 11.02
CA TRP A 83 -21.95 6.46 12.36
C TRP A 83 -21.22 7.77 12.64
N LYS A 84 -21.83 8.64 13.46
CA LYS A 84 -21.34 9.99 13.78
C LYS A 84 -19.87 10.08 14.20
N PHE A 85 -19.31 9.03 14.83
CA PHE A 85 -17.91 8.99 15.26
C PHE A 85 -16.91 8.70 14.12
N LEU A 86 -17.38 8.21 12.97
CA LEU A 86 -16.57 7.92 11.76
C LEU A 86 -16.82 8.91 10.62
N ASN A 87 -17.89 9.72 10.72
CA ASN A 87 -18.18 10.82 9.82
C ASN A 87 -17.32 12.06 10.05
N THR A 88 -16.73 12.21 11.23
CA THR A 88 -15.59 13.11 11.39
C THR A 88 -14.40 12.47 10.72
N ASP A 89 -13.85 13.09 9.67
CA ASP A 89 -12.58 12.72 9.06
C ASP A 89 -11.51 12.66 10.15
N ASN A 90 -11.34 11.47 10.73
CA ASN A 90 -10.43 11.27 11.84
C ASN A 90 -9.04 11.52 11.30
N VAL A 91 -8.41 12.63 11.69
CA VAL A 91 -7.12 13.11 11.20
C VAL A 91 -6.05 11.99 11.16
N TYR A 92 -6.16 10.98 12.01
CA TYR A 92 -5.21 9.86 12.10
C TYR A 92 -5.44 8.71 11.11
N HIS A 93 -6.58 8.64 10.41
CA HIS A 93 -6.87 7.51 9.54
C HIS A 93 -5.95 7.46 8.30
N HIS A 94 -5.69 8.59 7.64
CA HIS A 94 -4.81 8.62 6.48
C HIS A 94 -3.36 8.22 6.81
N PRO A 95 -2.71 8.77 7.85
CA PRO A 95 -1.38 8.31 8.24
C PRO A 95 -1.33 6.81 8.57
N LEU A 96 -2.35 6.30 9.26
CA LEU A 96 -2.43 4.88 9.61
C LEU A 96 -2.51 4.01 8.35
N GLU A 97 -3.38 4.36 7.42
CA GLU A 97 -3.56 3.65 6.15
C GLU A 97 -2.24 3.55 5.37
N HIS A 98 -1.56 4.67 5.16
CA HIS A 98 -0.33 4.73 4.38
C HIS A 98 0.81 3.98 5.08
N THR A 99 0.87 4.04 6.42
CA THR A 99 1.86 3.32 7.21
C THR A 99 1.67 1.81 7.10
N LEU A 100 0.43 1.32 7.27
CA LEU A 100 0.15 -0.11 7.16
C LEU A 100 0.40 -0.61 5.73
N ALA A 101 0.00 0.14 4.70
CA ALA A 101 0.25 -0.21 3.31
C ALA A 101 1.75 -0.30 3.01
N MET A 102 2.51 0.74 3.36
CA MET A 102 3.96 0.79 3.15
C MET A 102 4.67 -0.34 3.90
N THR A 103 4.32 -0.56 5.17
CA THR A 103 4.93 -1.63 5.98
C THR A 103 4.61 -3.00 5.39
N ALA A 104 3.36 -3.26 5.01
CA ALA A 104 2.96 -4.52 4.41
C ALA A 104 3.74 -4.81 3.12
N ILE A 105 3.83 -3.84 2.21
CA ILE A 105 4.55 -4.01 0.94
C ILE A 105 6.05 -4.25 1.19
N ILE A 106 6.68 -3.49 2.08
CA ILE A 106 8.10 -3.66 2.43
C ILE A 106 8.36 -5.04 3.04
N VAL A 107 7.51 -5.49 3.96
CA VAL A 107 7.66 -6.79 4.60
C VAL A 107 7.47 -7.93 3.59
N VAL A 108 6.43 -7.85 2.75
CA VAL A 108 6.18 -8.84 1.69
C VAL A 108 7.34 -8.87 0.69
N ALA A 109 7.82 -7.71 0.23
CA ALA A 109 8.96 -7.61 -0.68
C ALA A 109 10.24 -8.20 -0.05
N GLY A 110 10.52 -7.87 1.21
CA GLY A 110 11.66 -8.41 1.95
C GLY A 110 11.57 -9.93 2.15
N ALA A 111 10.38 -10.47 2.37
CA ALA A 111 10.14 -11.91 2.46
C ALA A 111 10.42 -12.62 1.13
N TYR A 112 9.96 -12.06 0.00
CA TYR A 112 10.26 -12.62 -1.32
C TYR A 112 11.73 -12.46 -1.71
N LEU A 113 12.40 -11.37 -1.32
CA LEU A 113 13.86 -11.24 -1.48
C LEU A 113 14.58 -12.35 -0.72
N ARG A 114 14.17 -12.64 0.53
CA ARG A 114 14.71 -13.77 1.30
C ARG A 114 14.48 -15.10 0.58
N TYR A 115 13.29 -15.28 0.00
CA TYR A 115 12.90 -16.52 -0.64
C TYR A 115 13.62 -16.77 -1.97
N VAL A 116 13.76 -15.75 -2.82
CA VAL A 116 14.33 -15.89 -4.16
C VAL A 116 15.86 -15.80 -4.16
N LEU A 117 16.45 -14.95 -3.31
CA LEU A 117 17.90 -14.78 -3.25
C LEU A 117 18.58 -15.80 -2.34
N ASP A 118 17.82 -16.39 -1.41
CA ASP A 118 18.30 -17.22 -0.29
C ASP A 118 19.37 -16.53 0.59
N ASP A 119 19.46 -15.20 0.51
CA ASP A 119 20.43 -14.38 1.25
C ASP A 119 19.75 -13.61 2.39
N ALA A 120 20.14 -13.93 3.62
CA ALA A 120 19.58 -13.32 4.83
C ALA A 120 20.00 -11.87 4.97
N ARG A 121 21.24 -11.53 4.56
CA ARG A 121 21.81 -10.21 4.74
C ARG A 121 21.10 -9.21 3.85
N ILE A 122 20.91 -9.52 2.57
CA ILE A 122 20.23 -8.63 1.64
C ILE A 122 18.80 -8.36 2.08
N SER A 123 18.04 -9.41 2.43
CA SER A 123 16.68 -9.27 2.94
C SER A 123 16.62 -8.47 4.25
N SER A 124 17.53 -8.74 5.19
CA SER A 124 17.57 -8.04 6.47
C SER A 124 17.91 -6.56 6.32
N HIS A 125 18.89 -6.19 5.48
CA HIS A 125 19.20 -4.79 5.20
C HIS A 125 18.04 -4.08 4.52
N TYR A 126 17.40 -4.74 3.55
CA TYR A 126 16.21 -4.21 2.88
C TYR A 126 15.09 -3.93 3.89
N LEU A 127 14.79 -4.87 4.78
CA LEU A 127 13.77 -4.71 5.81
C LEU A 127 14.13 -3.63 6.83
N GLN A 128 15.38 -3.58 7.30
CA GLN A 128 15.83 -2.55 8.25
C GLN A 128 15.72 -1.14 7.66
N VAL A 129 16.19 -0.96 6.43
CA VAL A 129 16.10 0.33 5.72
C VAL A 129 14.64 0.68 5.48
N GLY A 130 13.83 -0.26 4.98
CA GLY A 130 12.43 -0.04 4.70
C GLY A 130 11.62 0.34 5.94
N VAL A 131 11.72 -0.46 7.01
CA VAL A 131 11.04 -0.19 8.29
C VAL A 131 11.53 1.11 8.91
N GLY A 132 12.84 1.40 8.83
CA GLY A 132 13.40 2.68 9.30
C GLY A 132 12.81 3.88 8.57
N ILE A 133 12.72 3.81 7.25
CA ILE A 133 12.08 4.85 6.41
C ILE A 133 10.60 4.99 6.79
N THR A 134 9.86 3.89 6.93
CA THR A 134 8.44 3.93 7.31
C THR A 134 8.23 4.54 8.69
N LEU A 135 9.11 4.24 9.65
CA LEU A 135 9.05 4.82 11.00
C LEU A 135 9.30 6.34 10.95
N ILE A 136 10.32 6.78 10.19
CA ILE A 136 10.60 8.21 10.01
C ILE A 136 9.40 8.90 9.34
N ALA A 137 8.84 8.29 8.29
CA ALA A 137 7.67 8.80 7.59
C ALA A 137 6.47 8.97 8.52
N VAL A 138 6.11 7.93 9.28
CA VAL A 138 4.94 8.01 10.17
C VAL A 138 5.15 9.01 11.29
N VAL A 139 6.35 9.10 11.87
CA VAL A 139 6.65 10.09 12.92
C VAL A 139 6.52 11.50 12.37
N MET A 140 7.13 11.79 11.21
CA MET A 140 7.02 13.12 10.59
C MET A 140 5.57 13.49 10.29
N VAL A 141 4.79 12.56 9.76
CA VAL A 141 3.39 12.81 9.43
C VAL A 141 2.53 12.95 10.68
N LEU A 142 2.69 12.11 11.69
CA LEU A 142 1.93 12.24 12.95
C LEU A 142 2.22 13.55 13.69
N LEU A 143 3.45 14.08 13.60
CA LEU A 143 3.82 15.34 14.23
C LEU A 143 3.31 16.58 13.47
N THR A 144 3.18 16.49 12.14
CA THR A 144 2.86 17.65 11.29
C THR A 144 1.42 17.68 10.80
N TRP A 145 0.85 16.52 10.46
CA TRP A 145 -0.46 16.42 9.82
C TRP A 145 -1.60 16.96 10.69
N PRO A 146 -1.71 16.67 11.99
CA PRO A 146 -2.83 17.20 12.78
C PRO A 146 -2.86 18.72 12.86
N ARG A 147 -1.69 19.35 12.92
CA ARG A 147 -1.58 20.82 12.92
C ARG A 147 -1.93 21.39 11.55
N TYR A 148 -1.49 20.72 10.49
CA TYR A 148 -1.74 21.14 9.11
C TYR A 148 -3.22 21.01 8.74
N ALA A 149 -3.86 19.89 9.09
CA ALA A 149 -5.29 19.65 8.88
C ALA A 149 -6.17 20.62 9.66
N ALA A 150 -5.76 20.99 10.88
CA ALA A 150 -6.47 22.00 11.67
C ALA A 150 -6.37 23.43 11.06
N ALA A 151 -5.24 23.75 10.42
CA ALA A 151 -5.04 25.04 9.77
C ALA A 151 -5.74 25.14 8.40
N TYR A 152 -5.92 24.02 7.71
CA TYR A 152 -6.52 23.96 6.37
C TYR A 152 -7.55 22.81 6.29
N PRO A 153 -8.79 22.99 6.81
CA PRO A 153 -9.78 21.91 6.90
C PRO A 153 -10.20 21.32 5.54
N GLU A 154 -10.10 22.10 4.46
CA GLU A 154 -10.50 21.71 3.11
C GLU A 154 -9.42 20.89 2.37
N ILE A 155 -8.20 20.76 2.92
CA ILE A 155 -7.11 20.09 2.23
C ILE A 155 -7.16 18.58 2.42
N GLN A 156 -7.20 17.85 1.31
CA GLN A 156 -7.13 16.40 1.33
C GLN A 156 -5.70 15.93 1.56
N PHE A 157 -5.49 14.93 2.43
CA PHE A 157 -4.17 14.38 2.75
C PHE A 157 -3.34 14.04 1.51
N HIS A 158 -3.95 13.41 0.52
CA HIS A 158 -3.33 12.98 -0.73
C HIS A 158 -2.79 14.14 -1.59
N ARG A 159 -3.17 15.39 -1.32
CA ARG A 159 -2.67 16.59 -2.03
C ARG A 159 -1.50 17.26 -1.34
N THR A 160 -1.01 16.69 -0.25
CA THR A 160 -0.01 17.31 0.59
C THR A 160 1.33 16.59 0.49
N TRP A 161 2.41 17.32 0.77
CA TRP A 161 3.77 16.74 0.77
C TRP A 161 3.89 15.59 1.79
N GLN A 162 3.06 15.56 2.83
CA GLN A 162 2.98 14.47 3.80
C GLN A 162 2.62 13.12 3.16
N ALA A 163 1.74 13.10 2.15
CA ALA A 163 1.47 11.88 1.39
C ALA A 163 2.70 11.44 0.58
N TRP A 164 3.44 12.38 -0.03
CA TRP A 164 4.63 12.07 -0.84
C TRP A 164 5.73 11.35 -0.04
N ILE A 165 5.84 11.64 1.26
CA ILE A 165 6.79 10.99 2.18
C ILE A 165 6.57 9.47 2.23
N PHE A 166 5.37 8.96 1.98
CA PHE A 166 5.12 7.52 1.92
C PHE A 166 5.40 6.95 0.53
N HIS A 167 4.86 7.58 -0.51
CA HIS A 167 4.88 7.03 -1.87
C HIS A 167 6.25 7.08 -2.55
N VAL A 168 7.01 8.17 -2.38
CA VAL A 168 8.33 8.29 -3.02
C VAL A 168 9.29 7.24 -2.47
N PRO A 169 9.49 7.12 -1.14
CA PRO A 169 10.40 6.11 -0.62
C PRO A 169 9.91 4.68 -0.85
N LEU A 170 8.60 4.43 -0.79
CA LEU A 170 8.05 3.11 -1.14
C LEU A 170 8.36 2.73 -2.59
N SER A 171 8.17 3.65 -3.54
CA SER A 171 8.52 3.44 -4.95
C SER A 171 10.00 3.09 -5.12
N LEU A 172 10.89 3.81 -4.43
CA LEU A 172 12.33 3.55 -4.46
C LEU A 172 12.67 2.17 -3.85
N MET A 173 12.01 1.79 -2.75
CA MET A 173 12.19 0.48 -2.12
C MET A 173 11.70 -0.65 -3.01
N ILE A 174 10.58 -0.49 -3.72
CA ILE A 174 10.10 -1.49 -4.69
C ILE A 174 11.08 -1.61 -5.85
N ALA A 175 11.55 -0.48 -6.40
CA ALA A 175 12.54 -0.47 -7.48
C ALA A 175 13.85 -1.16 -7.06
N ALA A 176 14.34 -0.90 -5.85
CA ALA A 176 15.52 -1.56 -5.30
C ALA A 176 15.33 -3.09 -5.18
N ALA A 177 14.15 -3.54 -4.76
CA ALA A 177 13.84 -4.97 -4.71
C ALA A 177 13.86 -5.61 -6.12
N ILE A 178 13.24 -4.95 -7.11
CA ILE A 178 13.24 -5.39 -8.51
C ILE A 178 14.67 -5.52 -9.04
N ILE A 179 15.50 -4.47 -8.89
CA ILE A 179 16.90 -4.46 -9.35
C ILE A 179 17.69 -5.61 -8.72
N THR A 180 17.46 -5.87 -7.44
CA THR A 180 18.14 -6.95 -6.73
C THR A 180 17.71 -8.33 -7.27
N LEU A 181 16.43 -8.53 -7.59
CA LEU A 181 15.89 -9.77 -8.13
C LEU A 181 16.32 -10.07 -9.57
N ILE A 182 16.55 -9.04 -10.40
CA ILE A 182 16.99 -9.21 -11.80
C ILE A 182 18.29 -10.03 -11.90
N ARG A 183 19.14 -9.99 -10.86
CA ARG A 183 20.43 -10.69 -10.81
C ARG A 183 20.32 -12.21 -10.70
N LYS A 184 19.14 -12.77 -10.41
CA LYS A 184 18.91 -14.23 -10.34
C LYS A 184 18.18 -14.73 -11.57
N HIS A 185 18.19 -16.05 -11.78
CA HIS A 185 17.41 -16.73 -12.81
C HIS A 185 16.39 -17.66 -12.16
N GLY A 186 15.19 -17.75 -12.74
CA GLY A 186 14.15 -18.66 -12.27
C GLY A 186 12.74 -18.18 -12.63
N TRP A 187 11.79 -19.12 -12.73
CA TRP A 187 10.40 -18.79 -13.01
C TRP A 187 9.75 -17.98 -11.89
N LEU A 188 9.97 -18.41 -10.65
CA LEU A 188 9.47 -17.72 -9.45
C LEU A 188 9.92 -16.25 -9.40
N ARG A 189 11.17 -15.96 -9.75
CA ARG A 189 11.68 -14.59 -9.86
C ARG A 189 10.82 -13.75 -10.79
N ASN A 190 10.44 -14.26 -11.96
CA ASN A 190 9.62 -13.51 -12.92
C ASN A 190 8.27 -13.15 -12.34
N VAL A 191 7.64 -14.11 -11.66
CA VAL A 191 6.34 -13.89 -11.02
C VAL A 191 6.47 -12.81 -9.93
N VAL A 192 7.51 -12.87 -9.10
CA VAL A 192 7.75 -11.87 -8.05
C VAL A 192 8.07 -10.50 -8.65
N ILE A 193 8.91 -10.41 -9.68
CA ILE A 193 9.20 -9.15 -10.36
C ILE A 193 7.94 -8.56 -10.97
N LEU A 194 7.10 -9.38 -11.62
CA LEU A 194 5.84 -8.94 -12.19
C LEU A 194 4.89 -8.38 -11.12
N ALA A 195 4.78 -9.07 -9.98
CA ALA A 195 3.99 -8.58 -8.84
C ALA A 195 4.53 -7.25 -8.31
N MET A 196 5.86 -7.13 -8.13
CA MET A 196 6.50 -5.88 -7.71
C MET A 196 6.33 -4.76 -8.73
N LEU A 197 6.33 -5.06 -10.03
CA LEU A 197 6.04 -4.08 -11.06
C LEU A 197 4.61 -3.55 -10.97
N PHE A 198 3.61 -4.39 -10.65
CA PHE A 198 2.26 -3.91 -10.43
C PHE A 198 2.17 -2.96 -9.22
N PHE A 199 2.85 -3.27 -8.12
CA PHE A 199 2.96 -2.34 -6.99
C PHE A 199 3.66 -1.04 -7.40
N PHE A 200 4.78 -1.13 -8.13
CA PHE A 200 5.53 0.04 -8.59
C PHE A 200 4.68 0.93 -9.52
N ILE A 201 3.97 0.34 -10.48
CA ILE A 201 3.08 1.06 -11.39
C ILE A 201 1.96 1.74 -10.60
N SER A 202 1.36 1.06 -9.62
CA SER A 202 0.34 1.66 -8.74
C SER A 202 0.87 2.90 -8.02
N GLU A 203 2.05 2.81 -7.40
CA GLU A 203 2.68 3.94 -6.70
C GLU A 203 3.05 5.08 -7.66
N PHE A 204 3.59 4.74 -8.84
CA PHE A 204 3.92 5.73 -9.86
C PHE A 204 2.68 6.47 -10.39
N LEU A 205 1.56 5.76 -10.59
CA LEU A 205 0.29 6.36 -11.01
C LEU A 205 -0.24 7.31 -9.93
N ILE A 206 -0.11 6.97 -8.65
CA ILE A 206 -0.48 7.86 -7.54
C ILE A 206 0.39 9.13 -7.55
N LEU A 207 1.71 8.99 -7.70
CA LEU A 207 2.63 10.14 -7.77
C LEU A 207 2.35 11.03 -8.98
N ALA A 208 2.06 10.45 -10.15
CA ALA A 208 1.67 11.19 -11.34
C ALA A 208 0.31 11.90 -11.17
N ASN A 209 -0.62 11.28 -10.43
CA ASN A 209 -1.89 11.91 -10.08
C ASN A 209 -1.69 13.10 -9.12
N PHE A 210 -0.72 13.02 -8.20
CA PHE A 210 -0.39 14.12 -7.30
C PHE A 210 0.27 15.30 -8.02
N SER A 211 1.12 15.04 -9.01
CA SER A 211 1.78 16.11 -9.77
C SER A 211 0.88 16.84 -10.76
N THR A 212 -0.28 16.26 -11.11
CA THR A 212 -1.24 16.84 -12.07
C THR A 212 -2.43 17.55 -11.42
N ASP A 213 -2.39 17.72 -10.09
CA ASP A 213 -3.32 18.52 -9.28
C ASP A 213 -4.81 18.16 -9.48
N HIS A 214 -5.09 16.89 -9.85
CA HIS A 214 -6.44 16.38 -10.11
C HIS A 214 -7.26 17.22 -11.10
N ARG A 215 -6.64 17.88 -12.11
CA ARG A 215 -7.38 18.61 -13.18
C ARG A 215 -8.43 17.77 -13.92
N TYR A 216 -8.46 16.45 -13.71
CA TYR A 216 -9.41 15.51 -14.28
C TYR A 216 -10.40 14.89 -13.29
N SER A 217 -10.41 15.26 -12.00
CA SER A 217 -11.42 14.76 -11.04
C SER A 217 -12.76 15.52 -11.09
N GLN A 218 -12.91 16.46 -12.03
CA GLN A 218 -14.13 17.22 -12.30
C GLN A 218 -14.76 16.89 -13.67
N ILE A 219 -14.36 15.78 -14.29
CA ILE A 219 -14.99 15.28 -15.53
C ILE A 219 -15.70 13.96 -15.25
#